data_AF-A0A2R6L7I8-F1
#
_entry.id   AF-A0A2R6L7I8-F1
#
_cell.length_a   1.000
_cell.length_b   1.000
_cell.length_c   1.000
_cell.angle_alpha   90.00
_cell.angle_beta   90.00
_cell.angle_gamma   90.00
#
_symmetry.space_group_name_H-M   'P 1'
#
loop_
_entity.id
_entity.type
_entity.pdbx_description
1 polymer ?
#
loop_
_entity_poly.entity_id
_entity_poly.type
_entity_poly.pdbx_seq_one_letter_code
_entity_poly.pdbx_strand_id
1 'polypeptide(L)'
;VNVGSTDTIEIRTLAAEIRDQLAPELDLEFADRYDADADHTHADTAKAARVLDYDPDHTIREGVAAFVDWYRANRDWYEPLVLAS
;
A
#
# COMPACT_ATOMS: atom_id res chain seq x y z
N VAL A 1 -19.14 -2.95 -9.04
CA VAL A 1 -19.16 -2.52 -7.62
C VAL A 1 -17.72 -2.18 -7.32
N ASN A 2 -17.43 -0.99 -6.83
CA ASN A 2 -16.05 -0.60 -6.53
C ASN A 2 -15.71 -1.04 -5.10
N VAL A 3 -14.48 -1.48 -4.90
CA VAL A 3 -13.92 -1.89 -3.60
C VAL A 3 -12.64 -1.10 -3.43
N GLY A 4 -12.38 -0.62 -2.22
CA GLY A 4 -11.23 0.20 -1.89
C GLY A 4 -11.24 0.54 -0.41
N SER A 5 -10.14 1.09 0.08
CA SER A 5 -10.10 1.73 1.39
C SER A 5 -10.99 2.99 1.36
N THR A 6 -11.69 3.28 2.45
CA THR A 6 -12.57 4.46 2.55
C THR A 6 -11.78 5.77 2.54
N ASP A 7 -10.48 5.72 2.85
CA ASP A 7 -9.61 6.90 2.94
C ASP A 7 -8.53 6.93 1.84
N THR A 8 -8.13 8.15 1.48
CA THR A 8 -6.99 8.46 0.60
C THR A 8 -5.71 8.66 1.41
N ILE A 9 -4.56 8.30 0.84
CA ILE A 9 -3.24 8.54 1.43
C ILE A 9 -2.28 9.13 0.40
N GLU A 10 -1.47 10.10 0.83
CA GLU A 10 -0.37 10.64 0.03
C GLU A 10 0.73 9.58 -0.17
N ILE A 11 1.31 9.50 -1.38
CA ILE A 11 2.42 8.59 -1.68
C ILE A 11 3.58 8.80 -0.69
N ARG A 12 3.89 10.06 -0.35
CA ARG A 12 4.92 10.40 0.64
C ARG A 12 4.63 9.81 2.01
N THR A 13 3.38 9.86 2.46
CA THR A 13 2.98 9.32 3.76
C THR A 13 3.08 7.80 3.76
N LEU A 14 2.62 7.14 2.69
CA LEU A 14 2.75 5.69 2.55
C LEU A 14 4.23 5.25 2.54
N ALA A 15 5.08 5.95 1.79
CA ALA A 15 6.52 5.67 1.73
C ALA A 15 7.19 5.83 3.11
N ALA A 16 6.82 6.88 3.85
CA ALA A 16 7.29 7.09 5.22
C ALA A 16 6.85 5.96 6.16
N GLU A 17 5.57 5.55 6.13
CA GLU A 17 5.06 4.45 6.96
C GLU A 17 5.78 3.12 6.68
N ILE A 18 6.08 2.81 5.42
CA ILE A 18 6.85 1.62 5.05
C ILE A 18 8.29 1.73 5.58
N ARG A 19 8.96 2.85 5.31
CA ARG A 19 10.34 3.08 5.74
C ARG A 19 10.47 2.99 7.26
N ASP A 20 9.60 3.66 8.01
CA ASP A 20 9.70 3.75 9.47
C ASP A 20 9.57 2.36 10.13
N GLN A 21 8.88 1.41 9.50
CA GLN A 21 8.75 0.02 9.95
C GLN A 21 9.92 -0.89 9.54
N LEU A 22 10.73 -0.49 8.56
CA LEU A 22 11.78 -1.33 7.96
C LEU A 22 13.21 -0.83 8.22
N ALA A 23 13.44 0.46 8.01
CA ALA A 23 14.74 1.12 8.04
C ALA A 23 14.55 2.63 8.33
N PRO A 24 14.10 2.99 9.55
CA PRO A 24 13.75 4.37 9.92
C PRO A 24 14.93 5.36 9.83
N GLU A 25 16.15 4.86 9.77
CA GLU A 25 17.38 5.63 9.61
C GLU A 25 17.62 6.14 8.17
N LEU A 26 16.87 5.62 7.18
CA LEU A 26 17.01 6.05 5.80
C LEU A 26 16.24 7.34 5.51
N ASP A 27 16.72 8.10 4.54
CA ASP A 27 15.97 9.23 3.99
C ASP A 27 15.10 8.77 2.81
N LEU A 28 13.98 9.45 2.59
CA LEU A 28 13.19 9.25 1.38
C LEU A 28 13.88 9.95 0.20
N GLU A 29 14.11 9.22 -0.88
CA GLU A 29 14.59 9.77 -2.14
C GLU A 29 13.42 10.15 -3.04
N PHE A 30 13.53 11.30 -3.72
CA PHE A 30 12.51 11.80 -4.65
C PHE A 30 13.04 11.73 -6.07
N ALA A 31 12.22 11.20 -6.98
CA ALA A 31 12.51 11.11 -8.40
C ALA A 31 11.50 11.92 -9.22
N ASP A 32 11.83 12.17 -10.48
CA ASP A 32 10.90 12.79 -11.43
C ASP A 32 9.69 11.90 -11.64
N ARG A 33 8.51 12.52 -11.73
CA ARG A 33 7.24 11.85 -12.01
C ARG A 33 7.25 11.27 -13.42
N TYR A 34 6.65 10.10 -13.60
CA TYR A 34 6.39 9.53 -14.92
C TYR A 34 5.07 10.05 -15.51
N ASP A 35 5.00 10.16 -16.84
CA ASP A 35 3.78 10.58 -17.57
C ASP A 35 2.55 9.72 -17.23
N ALA A 36 2.76 8.47 -16.80
CA ALA A 36 1.70 7.53 -16.46
C ALA A 36 1.24 7.61 -14.99
N ASP A 37 1.91 8.38 -14.13
CA ASP A 37 1.55 8.48 -12.72
C ASP A 37 0.21 9.22 -12.56
N ALA A 38 -0.70 8.66 -11.79
CA ALA A 38 -1.98 9.28 -11.49
C ALA A 38 -1.82 10.40 -10.44
N ASP A 39 -2.53 11.53 -10.61
CA ASP A 39 -2.57 12.60 -9.60
C ASP A 39 -3.31 12.13 -8.33
N HIS A 40 -4.52 11.60 -8.52
CA HIS A 40 -5.38 11.14 -7.44
C HIS A 40 -6.18 9.93 -7.91
N THR A 41 -6.29 8.93 -7.06
CA THR A 41 -7.20 7.80 -7.26
C THR A 41 -8.03 7.62 -6.01
N HIS A 42 -9.35 7.43 -6.19
CA HIS A 42 -10.26 7.19 -5.09
C HIS A 42 -11.46 6.40 -5.58
N ALA A 43 -11.73 5.27 -4.92
CA ALA A 43 -12.86 4.41 -5.27
C ALA A 43 -14.09 4.80 -4.44
N ASP A 44 -15.16 5.26 -5.10
CA ASP A 44 -16.46 5.39 -4.43
C ASP A 44 -17.02 4.01 -4.06
N THR A 45 -16.96 3.67 -2.78
CA THR A 45 -17.42 2.40 -2.20
C THR A 45 -18.89 2.42 -1.78
N ALA A 46 -19.64 3.52 -1.97
CA ALA A 46 -21.01 3.65 -1.49
C ALA A 46 -21.95 2.56 -2.04
N LYS A 47 -21.72 2.13 -3.30
CA LYS A 47 -22.47 1.01 -3.89
C LYS A 47 -22.16 -0.32 -3.19
N ALA A 48 -20.91 -0.56 -2.79
CA ALA A 48 -20.50 -1.79 -2.11
C ALA A 48 -21.08 -1.85 -0.70
N ALA A 49 -20.98 -0.77 0.07
CA ALA A 49 -21.59 -0.66 1.40
C ALA A 49 -23.09 -1.02 1.36
N ARG A 50 -23.85 -0.41 0.42
CA ARG A 50 -25.30 -0.64 0.32
C ARG A 50 -25.70 -2.06 -0.07
N VAL A 51 -24.94 -2.73 -0.95
CA VAL A 51 -25.39 -4.00 -1.56
C VAL A 51 -24.65 -5.22 -1.02
N LEU A 52 -23.51 -5.04 -0.36
CA LEU A 52 -22.67 -6.11 0.18
C LEU A 52 -22.39 -5.97 1.68
N ASP A 53 -22.87 -4.92 2.35
CA ASP A 53 -22.47 -4.58 3.72
C ASP A 53 -20.93 -4.46 3.85
N TYR A 54 -20.29 -3.95 2.79
CA TYR A 54 -18.85 -3.79 2.72
C TYR A 54 -18.39 -2.62 3.59
N ASP A 55 -17.55 -2.92 4.57
CA ASP A 55 -16.88 -1.95 5.45
C ASP A 55 -15.40 -2.36 5.58
N PRO A 56 -14.45 -1.60 5.01
CA PRO A 56 -13.03 -1.87 5.19
C PRO A 56 -12.61 -1.55 6.62
N ASP A 57 -12.01 -2.52 7.30
CA ASP A 57 -11.72 -2.49 8.74
C ASP A 57 -10.23 -2.36 9.08
N HIS A 58 -9.34 -2.30 8.07
CA HIS A 58 -7.90 -2.15 8.25
C HIS A 58 -7.44 -0.75 7.86
N THR A 59 -6.66 -0.13 8.75
CA THR A 59 -5.91 1.08 8.42
C THR A 59 -4.71 0.75 7.53
N ILE A 60 -4.17 1.77 6.83
CA ILE A 60 -2.93 1.60 6.05
C ILE A 60 -1.78 1.13 6.94
N ARG A 61 -1.67 1.62 8.17
CA ARG A 61 -0.58 1.22 9.09
C ARG A 61 -0.65 -0.26 9.44
N GLU A 62 -1.84 -0.77 9.75
CA GLU A 62 -2.07 -2.19 10.01
C GLU A 62 -1.80 -3.03 8.75
N GLY A 63 -2.27 -2.57 7.59
CA GLY A 63 -2.02 -3.22 6.31
C GLY A 63 -0.53 -3.32 5.95
N VAL A 64 0.24 -2.24 6.15
CA VAL A 64 1.70 -2.23 5.92
C VAL A 64 2.38 -3.22 6.86
N ALA A 65 2.05 -3.22 8.15
CA ALA A 65 2.64 -4.15 9.12
C ALA A 65 2.38 -5.60 8.73
N ALA A 66 1.12 -5.94 8.43
CA ALA A 66 0.72 -7.27 7.99
C ALA A 66 1.43 -7.69 6.68
N PHE A 67 1.57 -6.76 5.74
CA PHE A 67 2.27 -7.02 4.48
C PHE A 67 3.77 -7.26 4.69
N VAL A 68 4.43 -6.49 5.55
CA VAL A 68 5.84 -6.68 5.92
C VAL A 68 6.06 -8.04 6.56
N ASP A 69 5.20 -8.44 7.48
CA ASP A 69 5.28 -9.75 8.13
C ASP A 69 5.09 -10.88 7.12
N TRP A 70 4.11 -10.77 6.23
CA TRP A 70 3.91 -11.72 5.15
C TRP A 70 5.12 -11.77 4.22
N TYR A 71 5.68 -10.63 3.82
CA TYR A 71 6.85 -10.57 2.94
C TYR A 71 8.02 -11.31 3.58
N ARG A 72 8.36 -11.01 4.84
CA ARG A 72 9.43 -11.70 5.59
C ARG A 72 9.21 -13.22 5.68
N ALA A 73 7.98 -13.67 5.91
CA ALA A 73 7.65 -15.08 6.04
C ALA A 73 7.71 -15.85 4.70
N ASN A 74 7.61 -15.17 3.56
CA ASN A 74 7.53 -15.78 2.23
C ASN A 74 8.79 -15.52 1.37
N ARG A 75 9.94 -15.29 2.02
CA ARG A 75 11.21 -14.98 1.37
C ARG A 75 11.60 -15.98 0.29
N ASP A 76 11.56 -17.27 0.61
CA ASP A 76 11.93 -18.34 -0.31
C ASP A 76 11.08 -18.35 -1.59
N TRP A 77 9.85 -17.83 -1.52
CA TRP A 77 8.94 -17.75 -2.66
C TRP A 77 9.23 -16.55 -3.56
N TYR A 78 9.38 -15.34 -3.00
CA TYR A 78 9.56 -14.13 -3.83
C TYR A 78 11.02 -13.85 -4.21
N GLU A 79 11.99 -14.24 -3.38
CA GLU A 79 13.40 -13.87 -3.57
C GLU A 79 13.93 -14.30 -4.95
N PRO A 80 13.63 -15.52 -5.47
CA PRO A 80 14.03 -15.91 -6.83
C PRO A 80 13.39 -15.05 -7.93
N LEU A 81 12.23 -14.45 -7.70
CA LEU A 81 11.52 -13.62 -8.70
C LEU A 81 12.07 -12.19 -8.78
N VAL A 82 12.77 -11.75 -7.73
CA VAL A 82 13.27 -10.37 -7.62
C VAL A 82 14.78 -10.31 -7.88
N LEU A 83 15.55 -11.26 -7.35
CA LEU A 83 17.02 -11.22 -7.40
C LEU A 83 17.64 -12.04 -8.54
N ALA A 84 16.88 -12.94 -9.18
CA ALA A 84 17.34 -13.67 -10.37
C ALA A 84 17.00 -12.95 -11.70
N SER A 85 16.48 -11.73 -11.61
CA SER A 85 16.04 -10.87 -12.71
C SER A 85 17.17 -10.05 -13.32
#